data_AF-A0A838Y678-F1
#
_entry.id   AF-A0A838Y678-F1
#
_cell.length_a   1.000
_cell.length_b   1.000
_cell.length_c   1.000
_cell.angle_alpha   90.00
_cell.angle_beta   90.00
_cell.angle_gamma   90.00
#
_symmetry.space_group_name_H-M   'P 1'
#
loop_
_entity.id
_entity.type
_entity.pdbx_description
1 polymer ?
#
loop_
_entity_poly.entity_id
_entity_poly.type
_entity_poly.pdbx_seq_one_letter_code
_entity_poly.pdbx_strand_id
1 'polypeptide(L)'
;MFQPQGSAPHLHWLSQRLQARTLLRAAGARLPAWLPADWQGFAGERCWLDLATDDSGRLLERAEHCRQHDIALLEVCGQWLPQGEQFGFMLLCGGELPATSEARSWLDCAAPLAGGWLHCGPLGSARYTLHVINAMRHTWQLALQALPATGQPSCINWEQLMQQQSELADKLYLLSASYLQRQGIDAAAYSASEARSNFALPVAAQSHFAANLAILIVLAMQQRETLHSMLQQVFSTLHNT
;
A
#
# COMPACT_ATOMS: atom_id res chain seq x y z
N MET A 1 -1.65 22.87 -11.76
CA MET A 1 -0.23 23.03 -11.35
C MET A 1 -0.18 22.96 -9.83
N PHE A 2 0.84 22.32 -9.29
CA PHE A 2 0.91 21.91 -7.90
C PHE A 2 1.84 22.75 -7.04
N GLN A 3 1.44 22.99 -5.80
CA GLN A 3 2.28 23.58 -4.77
C GLN A 3 2.63 22.52 -3.71
N PRO A 4 3.92 22.24 -3.45
CA PRO A 4 4.31 21.35 -2.36
C PRO A 4 4.04 22.02 -1.00
N GLN A 5 3.64 21.22 -0.03
CA GLN A 5 3.44 21.61 1.36
C GLN A 5 4.05 20.54 2.28
N GLY A 6 4.76 20.99 3.32
CA GLY A 6 5.39 20.12 4.31
C GLY A 6 6.91 20.14 4.27
N SER A 7 7.53 19.27 5.06
CA SER A 7 8.97 19.19 5.29
C SER A 7 9.53 17.78 5.11
N ALA A 8 8.71 16.81 4.72
CA ALA A 8 9.18 15.45 4.49
C ALA A 8 10.22 15.41 3.36
N PRO A 9 11.32 14.65 3.51
CA PRO A 9 12.45 14.70 2.58
C PRO A 9 12.05 14.30 1.15
N HIS A 10 11.09 13.41 1.00
CA HIS A 10 10.62 12.95 -0.30
C HIS A 10 9.89 14.02 -1.12
N LEU A 11 9.34 15.06 -0.47
CA LEU A 11 8.69 16.17 -1.16
C LEU A 11 9.68 16.94 -2.03
N HIS A 12 10.94 17.02 -1.62
CA HIS A 12 12.00 17.64 -2.41
C HIS A 12 12.23 16.88 -3.73
N TRP A 13 12.44 15.57 -3.66
CA TRP A 13 12.69 14.72 -4.84
C TRP A 13 11.49 14.69 -5.81
N LEU A 14 10.28 14.65 -5.27
CA LEU A 14 9.05 14.76 -6.07
C LEU A 14 8.95 16.13 -6.73
N SER A 15 9.22 17.21 -5.98
CA SER A 15 9.13 18.59 -6.52
C SER A 15 10.11 18.80 -7.68
N GLN A 16 11.34 18.28 -7.60
CA GLN A 16 12.31 18.35 -8.69
C GLN A 16 11.79 17.65 -9.95
N ARG A 17 11.22 16.45 -9.80
CA ARG A 17 10.61 15.71 -10.92
C ARG A 17 9.43 16.46 -11.55
N LEU A 18 8.56 17.03 -10.71
CA LEU A 18 7.42 17.84 -11.18
C LEU A 18 7.87 19.12 -11.90
N GLN A 19 8.91 19.77 -11.39
CA GLN A 19 9.48 20.97 -11.98
C GLN A 19 10.03 20.70 -13.38
N ALA A 20 10.71 19.56 -13.58
CA ALA A 20 11.23 19.15 -14.89
C ALA A 20 10.11 18.95 -15.95
N ARG A 21 8.86 18.75 -15.52
CA ARG A 21 7.68 18.63 -16.40
C ARG A 21 6.70 19.80 -16.29
N THR A 22 7.15 20.94 -15.77
CA THR A 22 6.36 22.18 -15.63
C THR A 22 5.03 22.02 -14.87
N LEU A 23 4.93 21.02 -13.99
CA LEU A 23 3.75 20.78 -13.16
C LEU A 23 3.82 21.48 -11.79
N LEU A 24 5.00 21.96 -11.39
CA LEU A 24 5.19 22.70 -10.14
C LEU A 24 4.87 24.18 -10.34
N ARG A 25 4.16 24.79 -9.39
CA ARG A 25 4.00 26.25 -9.33
C ARG A 25 5.34 26.92 -9.02
N ALA A 26 5.45 28.18 -9.42
CA ALA A 26 6.64 28.99 -9.16
C ALA A 26 6.94 29.09 -7.66
N ALA A 27 8.22 29.14 -7.30
CA ALA A 27 8.64 29.34 -5.92
C ALA A 27 8.02 30.64 -5.35
N GLY A 28 7.42 30.54 -4.16
CA GLY A 28 6.72 31.66 -3.52
C GLY A 28 5.24 31.81 -3.90
N ALA A 29 4.68 30.93 -4.74
CA ALA A 29 3.24 30.88 -4.93
C ALA A 29 2.53 30.62 -3.59
N ARG A 30 1.49 31.42 -3.31
CA ARG A 30 0.75 31.34 -2.05
C ARG A 30 -0.02 30.03 -1.98
N LEU A 31 0.16 29.32 -0.87
CA LEU A 31 -0.64 28.14 -0.56
C LEU A 31 -2.11 28.52 -0.35
N PRO A 32 -3.07 27.62 -0.65
CA PRO A 32 -4.47 27.88 -0.38
C PRO A 32 -4.71 28.14 1.11
N ALA A 33 -5.56 29.11 1.44
CA ALA A 33 -5.84 29.49 2.83
C ALA A 33 -6.54 28.38 3.64
N TRP A 34 -7.17 27.42 2.95
CA TRP A 34 -7.80 26.26 3.58
C TRP A 34 -6.78 25.22 4.05
N LEU A 35 -5.55 25.21 3.53
CA LEU A 35 -4.60 24.12 3.74
C LEU A 35 -3.83 24.30 5.06
N PRO A 36 -3.92 23.34 6.00
CA PRO A 36 -3.13 23.40 7.23
C PRO A 36 -1.62 23.26 6.99
N ALA A 37 -0.82 23.93 7.83
CA ALA A 37 0.62 24.06 7.63
C ALA A 37 1.43 22.79 7.96
N ASP A 38 0.87 21.86 8.72
CA ASP A 38 1.52 20.61 9.13
C ASP A 38 1.35 19.47 8.12
N TRP A 39 0.46 19.65 7.14
CA TRP A 39 0.17 18.63 6.12
C TRP A 39 1.39 18.39 5.22
N GLN A 40 1.47 17.17 4.68
CA GLN A 40 2.59 16.72 3.84
C GLN A 40 2.03 16.27 2.49
N GLY A 41 2.33 16.99 1.42
CA GLY A 41 1.80 16.65 0.11
C GLY A 41 1.81 17.77 -0.92
N PHE A 42 0.90 17.69 -1.89
CA PHE A 42 0.81 18.64 -2.99
C PHE A 42 -0.63 19.16 -3.15
N ALA A 43 -0.77 20.49 -3.15
CA ALA A 43 -2.03 21.17 -3.41
C ALA A 43 -2.17 21.48 -4.91
N GLY A 44 -3.23 20.95 -5.52
CA GLY A 44 -3.74 21.37 -6.82
C GLY A 44 -4.80 22.47 -6.67
N GLU A 45 -5.51 22.77 -7.76
CA GLU A 45 -6.63 23.70 -7.76
C GLU A 45 -7.88 23.08 -7.12
N ARG A 46 -8.12 21.79 -7.37
CA ARG A 46 -9.31 21.07 -6.91
C ARG A 46 -9.00 19.76 -6.20
N CYS A 47 -7.73 19.52 -5.88
CA CYS A 47 -7.32 18.31 -5.20
C CYS A 47 -6.17 18.53 -4.22
N TRP A 48 -6.11 17.65 -3.24
CA TRP A 48 -4.99 17.46 -2.33
C TRP A 48 -4.42 16.06 -2.52
N LEU A 49 -3.12 15.97 -2.78
CA LEU A 49 -2.41 14.69 -2.82
C LEU A 49 -1.68 14.52 -1.50
N ASP A 50 -2.22 13.65 -0.64
CA ASP A 50 -1.76 13.39 0.71
C ASP A 50 -0.61 12.39 0.72
N LEU A 51 0.59 12.82 1.13
CA LEU A 51 1.79 11.99 1.20
C LEU A 51 2.22 11.72 2.65
N ALA A 52 1.40 12.12 3.62
CA ALA A 52 1.67 11.90 5.03
C ALA A 52 1.72 10.40 5.37
N THR A 53 2.72 10.02 6.17
CA THR A 53 2.98 8.64 6.60
C THR A 53 2.50 8.37 8.03
N ASP A 54 1.58 9.20 8.52
CA ASP A 54 0.98 9.08 9.85
C ASP A 54 -0.13 8.02 9.89
N ASP A 55 -0.83 7.93 11.02
CA ASP A 55 -1.90 6.94 11.21
C ASP A 55 -3.14 7.21 10.35
N SER A 56 -3.92 6.15 10.08
CA SER A 56 -5.13 6.24 9.25
C SER A 56 -6.23 7.13 9.84
N GLY A 57 -6.23 7.43 11.15
CA GLY A 57 -7.19 8.34 11.75
C GLY A 57 -6.99 9.76 11.23
N ARG A 58 -5.74 10.22 11.23
CA ARG A 58 -5.37 11.53 10.65
C ARG A 58 -5.72 11.66 9.17
N LEU A 59 -5.60 10.59 8.39
CA LEU A 59 -6.05 10.60 6.99
C LEU A 59 -7.54 10.90 6.87
N LEU A 60 -8.37 10.33 7.74
CA LEU A 60 -9.82 10.57 7.72
C LEU A 60 -10.16 12.01 8.15
N GLU A 61 -9.45 12.55 9.13
CA GLU A 61 -9.58 13.98 9.51
C GLU A 61 -9.26 14.90 8.33
N ARG A 62 -8.17 14.61 7.60
CA ARG A 62 -7.82 15.37 6.39
C ARG A 62 -8.86 15.21 5.29
N ALA A 63 -9.43 14.01 5.13
CA ALA A 63 -10.48 13.76 4.14
C ALA A 63 -11.76 14.54 4.44
N GLU A 64 -12.14 14.63 5.71
CA GLU A 64 -13.26 15.45 6.16
C GLU A 64 -13.00 16.93 5.89
N HIS A 65 -11.81 17.42 6.27
CA HIS A 65 -11.40 18.81 6.04
C HIS A 65 -11.44 19.18 4.55
N CYS A 66 -10.87 18.33 3.69
CA CYS A 66 -10.94 18.53 2.24
C CYS A 66 -12.38 18.58 1.71
N ARG A 67 -13.27 17.72 2.23
CA ARG A 67 -14.69 17.70 1.84
C ARG A 67 -15.41 19.02 2.19
N GLN A 68 -15.13 19.58 3.37
CA GLN A 68 -15.69 20.87 3.80
C GLN A 68 -15.29 22.03 2.89
N HIS A 69 -14.19 21.89 2.15
CA HIS A 69 -13.65 22.88 1.22
C HIS A 69 -13.87 22.53 -0.26
N ASP A 70 -14.68 21.51 -0.57
CA ASP A 70 -14.89 21.01 -1.94
C ASP A 70 -13.58 20.63 -2.68
N ILE A 71 -12.63 20.08 -1.93
CA ILE A 71 -11.35 19.59 -2.43
C ILE A 71 -11.36 18.07 -2.47
N ALA A 72 -10.99 17.48 -3.62
CA ALA A 72 -10.81 16.04 -3.72
C ALA A 72 -9.52 15.61 -3.02
N LEU A 73 -9.59 14.70 -2.04
CA LEU A 73 -8.40 14.12 -1.40
C LEU A 73 -8.01 12.82 -2.10
N LEU A 74 -6.74 12.70 -2.49
CA LEU A 74 -6.12 11.46 -2.91
C LEU A 74 -4.99 11.09 -1.94
N GLU A 75 -5.08 9.92 -1.32
CA GLU A 75 -3.99 9.33 -0.56
C GLU A 75 -2.93 8.81 -1.53
N VAL A 76 -1.68 9.20 -1.34
CA VAL A 76 -0.55 8.74 -2.16
C VAL A 76 0.53 8.14 -1.26
N CYS A 77 0.70 6.84 -1.39
CA CYS A 77 1.73 6.07 -0.72
C CYS A 77 2.77 5.58 -1.72
N GLY A 78 3.99 5.32 -1.26
CA GLY A 78 5.02 4.85 -2.15
C GLY A 78 6.32 4.51 -1.45
N GLN A 79 7.29 4.13 -2.26
CA GLN A 79 8.68 3.96 -1.85
C GLN A 79 9.46 5.18 -2.31
N TRP A 80 9.85 6.00 -1.34
CA TRP A 80 10.52 7.27 -1.60
C TRP A 80 12.03 7.09 -1.56
N LEU A 81 12.65 6.97 -2.72
CA LEU A 81 14.11 6.90 -2.87
C LEU A 81 14.59 8.12 -3.67
N PRO A 82 15.77 8.71 -3.34
CA PRO A 82 16.29 9.88 -4.04
C PRO A 82 16.35 9.71 -5.57
N GLN A 83 16.71 8.51 -6.02
CA GLN A 83 16.81 8.16 -7.45
C GLN A 83 15.46 8.27 -8.19
N GLY A 84 14.34 8.29 -7.45
CA GLY A 84 13.02 8.49 -8.01
C GLY A 84 12.81 9.87 -8.65
N GLU A 85 13.63 10.88 -8.33
CA GLU A 85 13.63 12.15 -9.08
C GLU A 85 13.79 11.89 -10.59
N GLN A 86 14.79 11.06 -10.95
CA GLN A 86 15.12 10.72 -12.32
C GLN A 86 14.22 9.60 -12.87
N PHE A 87 14.03 8.53 -12.10
CA PHE A 87 13.41 7.29 -12.59
C PHE A 87 11.92 7.13 -12.23
N GLY A 88 11.37 8.02 -11.40
CA GLY A 88 10.02 7.95 -10.86
C GLY A 88 9.91 7.04 -9.64
N PHE A 89 8.73 7.09 -9.01
CA PHE A 89 8.46 6.43 -7.73
C PHE A 89 7.41 5.33 -7.90
N MET A 90 7.53 4.24 -7.15
CA MET A 90 6.40 3.32 -7.02
C MET A 90 5.27 4.03 -6.26
N LEU A 91 4.12 4.19 -6.91
CA LEU A 91 2.97 4.93 -6.38
C LEU A 91 1.76 4.02 -6.19
N LEU A 92 1.19 4.10 -5.01
CA LEU A 92 -0.05 3.48 -4.57
C LEU A 92 -1.02 4.60 -4.23
N CYS A 93 -2.23 4.55 -4.77
CA CYS A 93 -3.21 5.63 -4.67
C CYS A 93 -4.50 5.14 -4.03
N GLY A 94 -4.98 5.84 -3.01
CA GLY A 94 -6.26 5.60 -2.36
C GLY A 94 -7.17 6.80 -2.51
N GLY A 95 -8.47 6.55 -2.69
CA GLY A 95 -9.47 7.60 -2.85
C GLY A 95 -10.49 7.28 -3.93
N GLU A 96 -11.44 8.17 -4.12
CA GLU A 96 -12.51 8.01 -5.09
C GLU A 96 -12.00 8.09 -6.54
N LEU A 97 -12.58 7.26 -7.40
CA LEU A 97 -12.39 7.33 -8.86
C LEU A 97 -13.67 7.82 -9.56
N PRO A 98 -13.55 8.51 -10.71
CA PRO A 98 -12.30 8.85 -11.39
C PRO A 98 -11.54 9.98 -10.68
N ALA A 99 -10.21 9.84 -10.58
CA ALA A 99 -9.37 10.93 -10.09
C ALA A 99 -9.48 12.16 -11.02
N THR A 100 -9.32 13.36 -10.46
CA THR A 100 -9.33 14.59 -11.25
C THR A 100 -8.21 14.55 -12.31
N SER A 101 -8.43 15.22 -13.45
CA SER A 101 -7.42 15.30 -14.52
C SER A 101 -6.08 15.84 -14.01
N GLU A 102 -6.13 16.80 -13.08
CA GLU A 102 -4.97 17.34 -12.40
C GLU A 102 -4.26 16.27 -11.55
N ALA A 103 -4.98 15.57 -10.66
CA ALA A 103 -4.39 14.50 -9.85
C ALA A 103 -3.74 13.41 -10.71
N ARG A 104 -4.41 13.01 -11.81
CA ARG A 104 -3.86 12.04 -12.76
C ARG A 104 -2.56 12.55 -13.41
N SER A 105 -2.50 13.81 -13.79
CA SER A 105 -1.29 14.41 -14.37
C SER A 105 -0.11 14.39 -13.39
N TRP A 106 -0.38 14.64 -12.10
CA TRP A 106 0.64 14.49 -11.05
C TRP A 106 1.13 13.06 -10.94
N LEU A 107 0.20 12.10 -10.87
CA LEU A 107 0.51 10.68 -10.73
C LEU A 107 1.32 10.15 -11.91
N ASP A 108 0.92 10.49 -13.14
CA ASP A 108 1.63 10.13 -14.37
C ASP A 108 3.02 10.76 -14.47
N CYS A 109 3.20 11.95 -13.85
CA CYS A 109 4.50 12.59 -13.75
C CYS A 109 5.39 11.92 -12.71
N ALA A 110 4.87 11.66 -11.51
CA ALA A 110 5.63 11.13 -10.39
C ALA A 110 5.96 9.64 -10.55
N ALA A 111 5.12 8.87 -11.24
CA ALA A 111 5.37 7.47 -11.56
C ALA A 111 6.58 7.28 -12.49
N PRO A 112 7.11 6.04 -12.62
CA PRO A 112 8.21 5.75 -13.54
C PRO A 112 7.82 5.96 -14.99
N LEU A 113 6.57 5.62 -15.31
CA LEU A 113 5.93 5.81 -16.61
C LEU A 113 4.52 6.36 -16.39
N ALA A 114 3.94 7.04 -17.38
CA ALA A 114 2.54 7.46 -17.33
C ALA A 114 1.63 6.22 -17.20
N GLY A 115 0.66 6.28 -16.29
CA GLY A 115 -0.15 5.12 -15.89
C GLY A 115 0.58 4.10 -15.02
N GLY A 116 1.86 4.30 -14.68
CA GLY A 116 2.68 3.41 -13.85
C GLY A 116 2.44 3.54 -12.35
N TRP A 117 1.20 3.80 -11.95
CA TRP A 117 0.74 3.92 -10.57
C TRP A 117 -0.48 3.02 -10.35
N LEU A 118 -0.69 2.57 -9.12
CA LEU A 118 -1.76 1.62 -8.78
C LEU A 118 -2.85 2.29 -7.96
N HIS A 119 -4.09 2.31 -8.47
CA HIS A 119 -5.26 2.58 -7.63
C HIS A 119 -5.55 1.37 -6.75
N CYS A 120 -5.50 1.57 -5.45
CA CYS A 120 -5.64 0.50 -4.46
C CYS A 120 -7.10 0.32 -4.00
N GLY A 121 -7.97 1.32 -4.22
CA GLY A 121 -9.33 1.38 -3.71
C GLY A 121 -9.64 2.71 -3.01
N PRO A 122 -10.65 2.77 -2.12
CA PRO A 122 -11.00 3.97 -1.36
C PRO A 122 -9.86 4.38 -0.40
N LEU A 123 -10.05 5.49 0.32
CA LEU A 123 -9.06 6.00 1.27
C LEU A 123 -8.61 4.94 2.29
N GLY A 124 -7.31 4.93 2.59
CA GLY A 124 -6.65 3.97 3.47
C GLY A 124 -6.20 2.69 2.75
N SER A 125 -6.66 2.46 1.51
CA SER A 125 -6.27 1.30 0.71
C SER A 125 -4.80 1.36 0.32
N ALA A 126 -4.26 2.55 -0.03
CA ALA A 126 -2.87 2.67 -0.43
C ALA A 126 -1.93 2.43 0.75
N ARG A 127 -2.26 2.94 1.96
CA ARG A 127 -1.53 2.63 3.19
C ARG A 127 -1.55 1.14 3.50
N TYR A 128 -2.71 0.49 3.44
CA TYR A 128 -2.80 -0.96 3.67
C TYR A 128 -1.92 -1.73 2.68
N THR A 129 -2.06 -1.46 1.38
CA THR A 129 -1.27 -2.12 0.34
C THR A 129 0.23 -1.89 0.53
N LEU A 130 0.65 -0.68 0.92
CA LEU A 130 2.05 -0.40 1.21
C LEU A 130 2.57 -1.24 2.40
N HIS A 131 1.77 -1.39 3.46
CA HIS A 131 2.16 -2.22 4.61
C HIS A 131 2.32 -3.69 4.22
N VAL A 132 1.42 -4.23 3.39
CA VAL A 132 1.54 -5.61 2.88
C VAL A 132 2.79 -5.78 2.03
N ILE A 133 3.06 -4.86 1.10
CA ILE A 133 4.27 -4.89 0.25
C ILE A 133 5.54 -4.80 1.12
N ASN A 134 5.54 -3.95 2.14
CA ASN A 134 6.67 -3.81 3.05
C ASN A 134 6.90 -5.06 3.89
N ALA A 135 5.83 -5.69 4.38
CA ALA A 135 5.89 -6.96 5.09
C ALA A 135 6.49 -8.04 4.18
N MET A 136 5.99 -8.21 2.95
CA MET A 136 6.52 -9.19 1.99
C MET A 136 7.99 -8.93 1.64
N ARG A 137 8.38 -7.65 1.47
CA ARG A 137 9.78 -7.27 1.24
C ARG A 137 10.66 -7.64 2.42
N HIS A 138 10.20 -7.40 3.64
CA HIS A 138 10.91 -7.76 4.85
C HIS A 138 11.09 -9.29 4.94
N THR A 139 10.06 -10.07 4.59
CA THR A 139 10.13 -11.53 4.49
C THR A 139 11.27 -11.98 3.59
N TRP A 140 11.34 -11.39 2.40
CA TRP A 140 12.33 -11.73 1.39
C TRP A 140 13.74 -11.36 1.86
N GLN A 141 13.91 -10.21 2.50
CA GLN A 141 15.18 -9.78 3.07
C GLN A 141 15.66 -10.73 4.17
N LEU A 142 14.79 -11.18 5.06
CA LEU A 142 15.14 -12.17 6.08
C LEU A 142 15.58 -13.49 5.45
N ALA A 143 14.87 -13.96 4.43
CA ALA A 143 15.23 -15.18 3.70
C ALA A 143 16.61 -15.06 3.00
N LEU A 144 16.89 -13.91 2.39
CA LEU A 144 18.20 -13.64 1.78
C LEU A 144 19.33 -13.56 2.79
N GLN A 145 19.09 -12.96 3.96
CA GLN A 145 20.09 -12.87 5.04
C GLN A 145 20.44 -14.23 5.64
N ALA A 146 19.52 -15.20 5.55
CA ALA A 146 19.79 -16.57 5.97
C ALA A 146 20.69 -17.34 4.98
N LEU A 147 20.92 -16.82 3.77
CA LEU A 147 21.82 -17.43 2.80
C LEU A 147 23.28 -17.04 3.10
N PRO A 148 24.22 -18.01 3.03
CA PRO A 148 25.63 -17.74 3.28
C PRO A 148 26.23 -16.83 2.19
N ALA A 149 26.82 -15.71 2.61
CA ALA A 149 27.41 -14.72 1.70
C ALA A 149 28.62 -15.24 0.88
N THR A 150 29.24 -16.34 1.33
CA THR A 150 30.53 -16.82 0.79
C THR A 150 30.41 -18.09 -0.07
N GLY A 151 29.18 -18.50 -0.45
CA GLY A 151 28.97 -19.69 -1.29
C GLY A 151 29.33 -21.02 -0.63
N GLN A 152 29.75 -21.01 0.63
CA GLN A 152 29.98 -22.22 1.43
C GLN A 152 28.62 -22.76 1.92
N PRO A 153 28.38 -24.08 1.83
CA PRO A 153 27.16 -24.67 2.37
C PRO A 153 27.07 -24.39 3.87
N SER A 154 26.04 -23.64 4.28
CA SER A 154 25.68 -23.47 5.69
C SER A 154 24.43 -24.27 6.01
N CYS A 155 24.37 -24.81 7.23
CA CYS A 155 23.12 -25.37 7.74
C CYS A 155 22.12 -24.22 7.94
N ILE A 156 21.08 -24.18 7.10
CA ILE A 156 19.96 -23.26 7.29
C ILE A 156 19.21 -23.72 8.55
N ASN A 157 19.04 -22.83 9.53
CA ASN A 157 18.16 -23.08 10.67
C ASN A 157 16.70 -22.95 10.21
N TRP A 158 16.19 -24.03 9.61
CA TRP A 158 14.84 -24.08 9.05
C TRP A 158 13.76 -23.82 10.09
N GLU A 159 13.95 -24.27 11.34
CA GLU A 159 12.98 -24.05 12.42
C GLU A 159 12.83 -22.56 12.71
N GLN A 160 13.95 -21.86 12.94
CA GLN A 160 13.94 -20.43 13.18
C GLN A 160 13.39 -19.64 12.00
N LEU A 161 13.75 -20.02 10.77
CA LEU A 161 13.23 -19.38 9.56
C LEU A 161 11.72 -19.57 9.47
N MET A 162 11.21 -20.80 9.65
CA MET A 162 9.76 -21.09 9.59
C MET A 162 8.99 -20.37 10.70
N GLN A 163 9.55 -20.25 11.90
CA GLN A 163 8.93 -19.50 13.00
C GLN A 163 8.78 -18.02 12.66
N GLN A 164 9.84 -17.38 12.13
CA GLN A 164 9.79 -15.99 11.69
C GLN A 164 8.77 -15.77 10.56
N GLN A 165 8.68 -16.70 9.61
CA GLN A 165 7.69 -16.67 8.54
C GLN A 165 6.27 -16.78 9.08
N SER A 166 6.04 -17.64 10.08
CA SER A 166 4.73 -17.81 10.70
C SER A 166 4.28 -16.54 11.43
N GLU A 167 5.14 -15.94 12.25
CA GLU A 167 4.80 -14.72 12.99
C GLU A 167 4.42 -13.56 12.05
N LEU A 168 5.10 -13.45 10.91
CA LEU A 168 4.79 -12.44 9.92
C LEU A 168 3.47 -12.74 9.20
N ALA A 169 3.19 -14.01 8.90
CA ALA A 169 1.93 -14.43 8.32
C ALA A 169 0.75 -14.10 9.25
N ASP A 170 0.91 -14.31 10.56
CA ASP A 170 -0.11 -13.97 11.57
C ASP A 170 -0.34 -12.45 11.64
N LYS A 171 0.72 -11.64 11.57
CA LYS A 171 0.62 -10.17 11.49
C LYS A 171 -0.08 -9.71 10.21
N LEU A 172 0.23 -10.33 9.07
CA LEU A 172 -0.42 -10.05 7.78
C LEU A 172 -1.91 -10.42 7.80
N TYR A 173 -2.26 -11.54 8.43
CA TYR A 173 -3.64 -11.93 8.68
C TYR A 173 -4.39 -10.86 9.47
N LEU A 174 -3.87 -10.47 10.63
CA LEU A 174 -4.50 -9.47 11.50
C LEU A 174 -4.65 -8.11 10.80
N LEU A 175 -3.62 -7.67 10.08
CA LEU A 175 -3.66 -6.44 9.28
C LEU A 175 -4.77 -6.50 8.22
N SER A 176 -4.89 -7.63 7.51
CA SER A 176 -5.86 -7.82 6.43
C SER A 176 -7.29 -7.96 6.96
N ALA A 177 -7.49 -8.71 8.04
CA ALA A 177 -8.78 -8.81 8.71
C ALA A 177 -9.26 -7.45 9.24
N SER A 178 -8.37 -6.69 9.89
CA SER A 178 -8.68 -5.34 10.38
C SER A 178 -8.99 -4.37 9.24
N TYR A 179 -8.30 -4.50 8.10
CA TYR A 179 -8.60 -3.72 6.90
C TYR A 179 -10.01 -4.03 6.37
N LEU A 180 -10.34 -5.31 6.16
CA LEU A 180 -11.65 -5.73 5.65
C LEU A 180 -12.79 -5.32 6.59
N GLN A 181 -12.61 -5.49 7.89
CA GLN A 181 -13.59 -5.06 8.90
C GLN A 181 -13.89 -3.55 8.79
N ARG A 182 -12.86 -2.71 8.63
CA ARG A 182 -13.04 -1.25 8.46
C ARG A 182 -13.74 -0.89 7.15
N GLN A 183 -13.55 -1.69 6.11
CA GLN A 183 -14.23 -1.52 4.81
C GLN A 183 -15.63 -2.15 4.79
N GLY A 184 -16.06 -2.83 5.87
CA GLY A 184 -17.34 -3.53 5.92
C GLY A 184 -17.42 -4.75 5.00
N ILE A 185 -16.29 -5.36 4.67
CA ILE A 185 -16.20 -6.50 3.76
C ILE A 185 -16.05 -7.79 4.58
N ASP A 186 -16.96 -8.74 4.37
CA ASP A 186 -16.87 -10.07 4.97
C ASP A 186 -16.08 -11.02 4.05
N ALA A 187 -14.91 -11.45 4.52
CA ALA A 187 -14.08 -12.41 3.78
C ALA A 187 -14.76 -13.79 3.63
N ALA A 188 -15.61 -14.19 4.58
CA ALA A 188 -16.28 -15.48 4.56
C ALA A 188 -17.35 -15.58 3.48
N ALA A 189 -17.80 -14.45 2.93
CA ALA A 189 -18.71 -14.40 1.81
C ALA A 189 -18.08 -14.81 0.47
N TYR A 190 -16.75 -14.95 0.41
CA TYR A 190 -16.01 -15.29 -0.80
C TYR A 190 -15.43 -16.70 -0.72
N SER A 191 -15.56 -17.47 -1.81
CA SER A 191 -14.78 -18.69 -1.96
C SER A 191 -13.32 -18.39 -2.32
N ALA A 192 -12.41 -19.30 -1.99
CA ALA A 192 -11.00 -19.17 -2.40
C ALA A 192 -10.80 -19.16 -3.92
N SER A 193 -11.73 -19.77 -4.69
CA SER A 193 -11.69 -19.69 -6.14
C SER A 193 -12.04 -18.29 -6.63
N GLU A 194 -13.13 -17.71 -6.14
CA GLU A 194 -13.57 -16.36 -6.51
C GLU A 194 -12.53 -15.31 -6.14
N ALA A 195 -11.97 -15.40 -4.93
CA ALA A 195 -10.91 -14.49 -4.49
C ALA A 195 -9.69 -14.51 -5.42
N ARG A 196 -9.26 -15.71 -5.87
CA ARG A 196 -8.18 -15.85 -6.85
C ARG A 196 -8.56 -15.29 -8.21
N SER A 197 -9.76 -15.57 -8.69
CA SER A 197 -10.25 -15.04 -9.97
C SER A 197 -10.31 -13.52 -9.97
N ASN A 198 -10.80 -12.90 -8.90
CA ASN A 198 -10.89 -11.45 -8.76
C ASN A 198 -9.51 -10.79 -8.71
N PHE A 199 -8.57 -11.38 -7.97
CA PHE A 199 -7.21 -10.85 -7.88
C PHE A 199 -6.39 -11.06 -9.16
N ALA A 200 -6.70 -12.11 -9.94
CA ALA A 200 -6.05 -12.38 -11.22
C ALA A 200 -6.48 -11.42 -12.34
N LEU A 201 -7.52 -10.62 -12.13
CA LEU A 201 -7.89 -9.56 -13.07
C LEU A 201 -6.71 -8.59 -13.25
N PRO A 202 -6.51 -8.03 -14.46
CA PRO A 202 -5.57 -6.94 -14.66
C PRO A 202 -5.81 -5.82 -13.63
N VAL A 203 -4.74 -5.25 -13.08
CA VAL A 203 -4.86 -4.24 -12.00
C VAL A 203 -5.77 -3.06 -12.36
N ALA A 204 -5.77 -2.64 -13.63
CA ALA A 204 -6.63 -1.57 -14.13
C ALA A 204 -8.13 -1.94 -14.17
N ALA A 205 -8.47 -3.23 -14.12
CA ALA A 205 -9.83 -3.73 -14.08
C ALA A 205 -10.32 -4.00 -12.64
N GLN A 206 -9.46 -3.85 -11.63
CA GLN A 206 -9.83 -4.03 -10.23
C GLN A 206 -10.29 -2.69 -9.64
N SER A 207 -11.55 -2.62 -9.22
CA SER A 207 -12.09 -1.43 -8.52
C SER A 207 -11.51 -1.27 -7.12
N HIS A 208 -11.11 -2.38 -6.49
CA HIS A 208 -10.66 -2.40 -5.09
C HIS A 208 -9.54 -3.44 -4.88
N PHE A 209 -8.38 -3.17 -5.47
CA PHE A 209 -7.20 -4.05 -5.39
C PHE A 209 -6.85 -4.47 -3.95
N ALA A 210 -6.88 -3.52 -3.01
CA ALA A 210 -6.56 -3.77 -1.61
C ALA A 210 -7.52 -4.78 -0.94
N ALA A 211 -8.82 -4.74 -1.25
CA ALA A 211 -9.78 -5.70 -0.73
C ALA A 211 -9.53 -7.10 -1.30
N ASN A 212 -9.29 -7.22 -2.61
CA ASN A 212 -8.97 -8.50 -3.24
C ASN A 212 -7.70 -9.13 -2.62
N LEU A 213 -6.67 -8.32 -2.40
CA LEU A 213 -5.44 -8.75 -1.72
C LEU A 213 -5.71 -9.21 -0.28
N ALA A 214 -6.48 -8.44 0.48
CA ALA A 214 -6.80 -8.76 1.87
C ALA A 214 -7.63 -10.03 2.01
N ILE A 215 -8.64 -10.23 1.14
CA ILE A 215 -9.46 -11.45 1.10
C ILE A 215 -8.57 -12.66 0.82
N LEU A 216 -7.66 -12.56 -0.17
CA LEU A 216 -6.72 -13.65 -0.46
C LEU A 216 -5.84 -14.02 0.73
N ILE A 217 -5.29 -13.03 1.44
CA ILE A 217 -4.46 -13.27 2.61
C ILE A 217 -5.27 -13.96 3.71
N VAL A 218 -6.48 -13.47 4.01
CA VAL A 218 -7.35 -14.06 5.04
C VAL A 218 -7.70 -15.52 4.70
N LEU A 219 -8.14 -15.79 3.48
CA LEU A 219 -8.53 -17.14 3.06
C LEU A 219 -7.33 -18.11 3.02
N ALA A 220 -6.16 -17.65 2.58
CA ALA A 220 -4.95 -18.47 2.57
C ALA A 220 -4.55 -18.91 3.99
N MET A 221 -4.71 -18.03 4.97
CA MET A 221 -4.38 -18.31 6.38
C MET A 221 -5.39 -19.26 7.04
N GLN A 222 -6.68 -19.12 6.75
CA GLN A 222 -7.70 -20.07 7.23
C GLN A 222 -7.49 -21.49 6.66
N GLN A 223 -7.06 -21.60 5.40
CA GLN A 223 -6.70 -22.90 4.82
C GLN A 223 -5.49 -23.54 5.49
N ARG A 224 -4.49 -22.74 5.90
CA ARG A 224 -3.32 -23.23 6.68
C ARG A 224 -3.78 -23.87 7.99
N GLU A 225 -4.66 -23.21 8.74
CA GLU A 225 -5.18 -23.72 10.00
C GLU A 225 -5.98 -25.02 9.80
N THR A 226 -6.80 -25.06 8.74
CA THR A 226 -7.58 -26.26 8.39
C THR A 226 -6.67 -27.45 8.07
N LEU A 227 -5.64 -27.24 7.24
CA LEU A 227 -4.64 -28.26 6.90
C LEU A 227 -3.87 -28.74 8.14
N HIS A 228 -3.46 -27.83 9.01
CA HIS A 228 -2.75 -28.17 10.23
C HIS A 228 -3.62 -29.02 11.17
N SER A 229 -4.89 -28.64 11.36
CA SER A 229 -5.85 -29.40 12.16
C SER A 229 -6.09 -30.80 11.59
N MET A 230 -6.24 -30.92 10.27
CA MET A 230 -6.43 -32.23 9.61
C MET A 230 -5.20 -33.13 9.79
N LEU A 231 -3.99 -32.59 9.61
CA LEU A 231 -2.76 -33.34 9.80
C LEU A 231 -2.59 -33.81 11.25
N GLN A 232 -2.84 -32.94 12.24
CA GLN A 232 -2.82 -33.32 13.65
C GLN A 232 -3.81 -34.45 13.94
N GLN A 233 -5.02 -34.37 13.38
CA GLN A 233 -6.03 -35.41 13.54
C GLN A 233 -5.57 -36.75 12.95
N VAL A 234 -5.03 -36.76 11.72
CA VAL A 234 -4.48 -37.96 11.09
C VAL A 234 -3.33 -38.56 11.91
N PHE A 235 -2.37 -37.75 12.37
CA PHE A 235 -1.25 -38.24 13.17
C PHE A 235 -1.69 -38.76 14.54
N SER A 236 -2.70 -38.16 15.16
CA SER A 236 -3.27 -38.65 16.42
C SER A 236 -4.00 -39.98 16.25
N THR A 237 -4.68 -40.19 15.12
CA THR A 237 -5.33 -41.48 14.81
C THR A 237 -4.32 -42.59 14.51
N LEU A 238 -3.19 -42.26 13.88
CA LEU A 238 -2.12 -43.21 13.56
C LEU A 238 -1.28 -43.63 14.79
N HIS A 239 -1.22 -42.81 15.84
CA HIS A 239 -0.53 -43.17 17.10
C HIS A 239 -1.39 -44.02 18.06
N ASN A 240 -2.69 -44.14 17.79
CA ASN A 240 -3.65 -44.88 18.62
C ASN A 240 -4.06 -46.24 18.01
N THR A 241 -3.35 -46.69 16.98
CA THR A 241 -3.44 -48.03 16.36
C THR A 241 -2.12 -48.76 16.50
#